data_AF-A0A926WER7-F1
#
_entry.id   AF-A0A926WER7-F1
#
_cell.length_a   1.000
_cell.length_b   1.000
_cell.length_c   1.000
_cell.angle_alpha   90.00
_cell.angle_beta   90.00
_cell.angle_gamma   90.00
#
_symmetry.space_group_name_H-M   'P 1'
#
loop_
_entity.id
_entity.type
_entity.pdbx_description
1 polymer ?
#
loop_
_entity_poly.entity_id
_entity_poly.type
_entity_poly.pdbx_seq_one_letter_code
_entity_poly.pdbx_strand_id
1 'polypeptide(L)'
;MPPALAAHRGRGSWKPHWHKLFQSLKDAIPPDWQVIVLADRGLYADWLFFDICALNWHPFLRINHQGTFQIRGEKEWRFLDTVVPQTGMSCSGVVTCFKTHPLNCTLLARWDEGYQDPWLIVTDLAPELGDVLWYSLRIGIECGYRDVKSDGWQWHKTRLTESS
;
A
#
# COMPACT_ATOMS: atom_id res chain seq x y z
N MET A 1 -32.00 5.30 -28.60
CA MET A 1 -30.55 5.43 -28.33
C MET A 1 -30.40 6.27 -27.07
N PRO A 2 -29.98 5.69 -25.93
CA PRO A 2 -29.61 6.50 -24.77
C PRO A 2 -28.16 7.01 -24.93
N PRO A 3 -27.85 8.22 -24.44
CA PRO A 3 -26.54 8.83 -24.59
C PRO A 3 -25.51 8.12 -23.71
N ALA A 4 -24.28 8.02 -24.22
CA ALA A 4 -23.13 7.50 -23.50
C ALA A 4 -22.90 8.29 -22.20
N LEU A 5 -22.81 7.60 -21.06
CA LEU A 5 -22.26 8.19 -19.85
C LEU A 5 -20.81 8.61 -20.15
N ALA A 6 -20.60 9.92 -20.22
CA ALA A 6 -19.28 10.50 -20.29
C ALA A 6 -18.49 10.08 -19.04
N ALA A 7 -17.40 9.34 -19.26
CA ALA A 7 -16.42 9.09 -18.22
C ALA A 7 -15.89 10.44 -17.71
N HIS A 8 -16.24 10.81 -16.49
CA HIS A 8 -15.72 11.98 -15.80
C HIS A 8 -14.20 11.80 -15.60
N ARG A 9 -13.40 12.25 -16.58
CA ARG A 9 -11.95 12.46 -16.45
C ARG A 9 -11.70 13.78 -15.75
N GLY A 10 -12.04 13.87 -14.47
CA GLY A 10 -11.52 14.91 -13.59
C GLY A 10 -10.36 14.34 -12.80
N ARG A 11 -9.15 14.93 -12.87
CA ARG A 11 -8.11 14.71 -11.85
C ARG A 11 -8.56 15.40 -10.56
N GLY A 12 -9.65 14.91 -9.97
CA GLY A 12 -10.04 15.26 -8.61
C GLY A 12 -9.02 14.63 -7.67
N SER A 13 -8.56 15.38 -6.67
CA SER A 13 -7.74 14.83 -5.60
C SER A 13 -8.51 13.65 -5.01
N TRP A 14 -7.96 12.44 -5.05
CA TRP A 14 -8.58 11.27 -4.43
C TRP A 14 -8.65 11.40 -2.90
N LYS A 15 -7.86 12.31 -2.33
CA LYS A 15 -7.71 12.53 -0.89
C LYS A 15 -9.04 12.70 -0.13
N PRO A 16 -10.00 13.56 -0.54
CA PRO A 16 -11.27 13.70 0.17
C PRO A 16 -12.13 12.43 0.13
N HIS A 17 -12.01 11.60 -0.92
CA HIS A 17 -12.72 10.33 -1.01
C HIS A 17 -12.11 9.30 -0.04
N TRP A 18 -10.77 9.25 0.04
CA TRP A 18 -10.07 8.44 1.04
C TRP A 18 -10.40 8.83 2.47
N HIS A 19 -10.44 10.14 2.77
CA HIS A 19 -10.84 10.63 4.09
C HIS A 19 -12.25 10.20 4.48
N LYS A 20 -13.21 10.33 3.56
CA LYS A 20 -14.58 9.86 3.80
C LYS A 20 -14.62 8.37 4.07
N LEU A 21 -13.88 7.58 3.29
CA LEU A 21 -13.80 6.13 3.48
C LEU A 21 -13.22 5.76 4.85
N PHE A 22 -12.09 6.37 5.23
CA PHE A 22 -11.46 6.11 6.51
C PHE A 22 -12.34 6.50 7.69
N GLN A 23 -13.06 7.61 7.60
CA GLN A 23 -13.99 8.01 8.66
C GLN A 23 -15.12 6.99 8.81
N SER A 24 -15.76 6.59 7.71
CA SER A 24 -16.83 5.58 7.75
C SER A 24 -16.37 4.24 8.33
N LEU A 25 -15.13 3.85 8.05
CA LEU A 25 -14.55 2.62 8.60
C LEU A 25 -14.20 2.75 10.08
N LYS A 26 -13.63 3.89 10.49
CA LYS A 26 -13.29 4.15 11.89
C LYS A 26 -14.50 4.07 12.82
N ASP A 27 -15.65 4.55 12.36
CA ASP A 27 -16.88 4.50 13.16
C ASP A 27 -17.46 3.08 13.26
N ALA A 28 -17.06 2.16 12.36
CA ALA A 28 -17.53 0.78 12.33
C ALA A 28 -16.57 -0.23 12.98
N ILE A 29 -15.29 0.12 13.13
CA ILE A 29 -14.26 -0.78 13.67
C ILE A 29 -14.10 -0.56 15.17
N PRO A 30 -14.08 -1.62 16.01
CA PRO A 30 -13.81 -1.49 17.43
C PRO A 30 -12.46 -0.80 17.72
N PRO A 31 -12.39 0.11 18.71
CA PRO A 31 -11.19 0.91 18.96
C PRO A 31 -10.00 0.09 19.48
N ASP A 32 -10.22 -1.14 19.94
CA ASP A 32 -9.21 -2.08 20.43
C ASP A 32 -8.57 -2.92 19.31
N TRP A 33 -9.08 -2.84 18.08
CA TRP A 33 -8.53 -3.59 16.96
C TRP A 33 -7.30 -2.91 16.38
N GLN A 34 -6.29 -3.73 16.07
CA GLN A 34 -5.18 -3.30 15.22
C GLN A 34 -5.60 -3.39 13.75
N VAL A 35 -5.54 -2.26 13.05
CA VAL A 35 -5.88 -2.18 11.63
C VAL A 35 -4.62 -1.96 10.82
N ILE A 36 -4.41 -2.82 9.82
CA ILE A 36 -3.30 -2.72 8.86
C ILE A 36 -3.89 -2.33 7.51
N VAL A 37 -3.40 -1.23 6.93
CA VAL A 37 -3.90 -0.72 5.65
C VAL A 37 -2.89 -1.03 4.55
N LEU A 38 -3.30 -1.92 3.65
CA LEU A 38 -2.49 -2.35 2.50
C LEU A 38 -2.82 -1.49 1.28
N ALA A 39 -1.79 -1.06 0.55
CA ALA A 39 -1.98 -0.40 -0.74
C ALA A 39 -0.85 -0.72 -1.72
N ASP A 40 -1.20 -0.81 -3.01
CA ASP A 40 -0.24 -1.02 -4.08
C ASP A 40 0.52 0.26 -4.47
N ARG A 41 1.64 0.10 -5.20
CA ARG A 41 2.56 1.19 -5.60
C ARG A 41 1.93 2.35 -6.36
N GLY A 42 0.77 2.14 -7.00
CA GLY A 42 0.03 3.19 -7.71
C GLY A 42 -0.82 4.09 -6.81
N LEU A 43 -1.01 3.69 -5.54
CA LEU A 43 -1.83 4.40 -4.55
C LEU A 43 -1.00 5.12 -3.48
N TYR A 44 0.31 4.87 -3.44
CA TYR A 44 1.19 5.52 -2.47
C TYR A 44 1.12 7.05 -2.60
N ALA A 45 0.96 7.70 -1.45
CA ALA A 45 1.17 9.13 -1.27
C ALA A 45 1.65 9.38 0.17
N ASP A 46 2.46 10.41 0.35
CA ASP A 46 2.96 10.83 1.67
C ASP A 46 1.81 11.10 2.66
N TRP A 47 0.80 11.85 2.23
CA TRP A 47 -0.38 12.14 3.05
C TRP A 47 -1.16 10.87 3.42
N LEU A 48 -1.21 9.86 2.56
CA LEU A 48 -1.94 8.63 2.83
C LEU A 48 -1.30 7.89 4.01
N PHE A 49 0.03 7.81 4.03
CA PHE A 49 0.77 7.22 5.15
C PHE A 49 0.43 7.92 6.47
N PHE A 50 0.55 9.25 6.51
CA PHE A 50 0.32 10.03 7.73
C PHE A 50 -1.15 9.97 8.19
N ASP A 51 -2.10 10.02 7.26
CA ASP A 51 -3.52 9.96 7.60
C ASP A 51 -3.92 8.60 8.16
N ILE A 52 -3.33 7.49 7.67
CA ILE A 52 -3.52 6.16 8.26
C ILE A 52 -2.96 6.13 9.70
N CYS A 53 -1.73 6.61 9.91
CA CYS A 53 -1.15 6.68 11.26
C CYS A 53 -1.99 7.55 12.21
N ALA A 54 -2.56 8.66 11.73
CA ALA A 54 -3.40 9.54 12.54
C ALA A 54 -4.70 8.88 13.04
N LEU A 55 -5.10 7.76 12.43
CA LEU A 55 -6.24 6.94 12.86
C LEU A 55 -5.84 5.87 13.90
N ASN A 56 -4.56 5.84 14.32
CA ASN A 56 -3.93 4.73 15.06
C ASN A 56 -3.96 3.41 14.29
N TRP A 57 -3.92 3.49 12.96
CA TRP A 57 -3.80 2.35 12.06
C TRP A 57 -2.40 2.29 11.48
N HIS A 58 -2.03 1.13 10.94
CA HIS A 58 -0.67 0.86 10.48
C HIS A 58 -0.61 0.81 8.95
N PRO A 59 0.03 1.78 8.28
CA PRO A 59 0.26 1.72 6.85
C PRO A 59 1.18 0.55 6.50
N PHE A 60 0.86 -0.17 5.43
CA PHE A 60 1.71 -1.21 4.84
C PHE A 60 1.65 -1.02 3.32
N LEU A 61 2.28 0.07 2.87
CA LEU A 61 2.10 0.64 1.53
C LEU A 61 3.27 0.26 0.63
N ARG A 62 2.98 -0.37 -0.50
CA ARG A 62 3.99 -0.65 -1.52
C ARG A 62 4.42 0.65 -2.19
N ILE A 63 5.72 0.81 -2.42
CA ILE A 63 6.29 1.97 -3.13
C ILE A 63 6.98 1.54 -4.42
N ASN A 64 7.33 2.52 -5.26
CA ASN A 64 8.15 2.29 -6.45
C ASN A 64 9.64 2.19 -6.05
N HIS A 65 10.44 1.57 -6.92
CA HIS A 65 11.91 1.48 -6.78
C HIS A 65 12.62 2.81 -7.01
N GLN A 66 11.92 3.77 -7.59
CA GLN A 66 12.46 5.11 -7.81
C GLN A 66 12.47 5.87 -6.50
N GLY A 67 13.65 6.31 -6.10
CA GLY A 67 13.83 7.11 -4.90
C GLY A 67 15.10 6.75 -4.16
N THR A 68 15.25 7.35 -3.00
CA THR A 68 16.40 7.12 -2.14
C THR A 68 15.93 6.89 -0.72
N PHE A 69 16.75 6.23 0.07
CA PHE A 69 16.55 6.06 1.49
C PHE A 69 17.85 6.33 2.22
N GLN A 70 17.75 6.59 3.51
CA GLN A 70 18.86 6.80 4.40
C GLN A 70 18.62 5.97 5.66
N ILE A 71 19.62 5.20 6.07
CA ILE A 71 19.58 4.51 7.36
C ILE A 71 19.64 5.57 8.45
N ARG A 72 18.77 5.45 9.46
CA ARG A 72 18.67 6.45 10.52
C ARG A 72 20.00 6.57 11.26
N GLY A 73 20.57 7.78 11.25
CA GLY A 73 21.88 8.09 11.87
C GLY A 73 23.05 8.09 10.88
N GLU A 74 22.87 7.55 9.67
CA GLU A 74 23.84 7.72 8.59
C GLU A 74 23.60 9.04 7.84
N LYS A 75 24.65 9.54 7.17
CA LYS A 75 24.57 10.76 6.33
C LYS A 75 24.34 10.45 4.85
N GLU A 76 24.58 9.21 4.45
CA GLU A 76 24.50 8.80 3.05
C GLU A 76 23.05 8.47 2.67
N TRP A 77 22.69 8.83 1.44
CA TRP A 77 21.44 8.43 0.82
C TRP A 77 21.75 7.38 -0.25
N ARG A 78 21.08 6.24 -0.17
CA ARG A 78 21.21 5.10 -1.08
C ARG A 78 19.96 4.98 -1.94
N PHE A 79 20.06 4.37 -3.11
CA PHE A 79 18.89 4.20 -3.98
C PHE A 79 18.03 3.01 -3.54
N LEU A 80 16.72 3.14 -3.66
CA LEU A 80 15.76 2.10 -3.24
C LEU A 80 15.90 0.78 -4.05
N ASP A 81 16.40 0.84 -5.28
CA ASP A 81 16.69 -0.35 -6.10
C ASP A 81 17.91 -1.15 -5.61
N THR A 82 18.81 -0.53 -4.82
CA THR A 82 19.99 -1.21 -4.25
C THR A 82 19.70 -2.00 -2.98
N VAL A 83 18.49 -1.87 -2.43
CA VAL A 83 18.11 -2.44 -1.14
C VAL A 83 18.17 -3.98 -1.15
N VAL A 84 17.68 -4.58 -2.24
CA VAL A 84 17.73 -6.02 -2.51
C VAL A 84 18.24 -6.19 -3.94
N PRO A 85 19.55 -6.32 -4.17
CA PRO A 85 20.13 -6.26 -5.51
C PRO A 85 19.95 -7.53 -6.34
N GLN A 86 19.54 -8.64 -5.73
CA GLN A 86 19.36 -9.94 -6.38
C GLN A 86 18.18 -10.71 -5.78
N THR A 87 17.62 -11.62 -6.57
CA THR A 87 16.57 -12.56 -6.14
C THR A 87 17.05 -13.42 -4.97
N GLY A 88 16.12 -13.82 -4.10
CA GLY A 88 16.38 -14.57 -2.88
C GLY A 88 16.77 -13.70 -1.68
N MET A 89 16.85 -12.38 -1.84
CA MET A 89 17.19 -11.46 -0.75
C MET A 89 15.96 -10.79 -0.14
N SER A 90 16.04 -10.56 1.17
CA SER A 90 15.11 -9.72 1.92
C SER A 90 15.87 -8.86 2.93
N CYS A 91 15.38 -7.67 3.21
CA CYS A 91 15.84 -6.87 4.34
C CYS A 91 14.71 -6.04 4.92
N SER A 92 14.84 -5.71 6.20
CA SER A 92 13.93 -4.84 6.94
C SER A 92 14.77 -3.86 7.77
N GLY A 93 14.28 -2.63 7.95
CA GLY A 93 15.00 -1.65 8.76
C GLY A 93 14.33 -0.29 8.86
N VAL A 94 14.63 0.42 9.95
CA VAL A 94 14.16 1.80 10.18
C VAL A 94 15.01 2.77 9.39
N VAL A 95 14.36 3.54 8.52
CA VAL A 95 15.00 4.44 7.55
C VAL A 95 14.24 5.75 7.41
N THR A 96 14.85 6.70 6.72
CA THR A 96 14.18 7.85 6.13
C THR A 96 14.11 7.65 4.63
N CYS A 97 12.92 7.49 4.06
CA CYS A 97 12.70 7.39 2.62
C CYS A 97 12.47 8.78 2.00
N PHE A 98 12.91 8.94 0.75
CA PHE A 98 12.77 10.11 -0.12
C PHE A 98 13.48 11.39 0.35
N LYS A 99 14.26 12.02 -0.53
CA LYS A 99 14.97 13.28 -0.22
C LYS A 99 14.04 14.50 -0.17
N THR A 100 13.09 14.58 -1.10
CA THR A 100 12.27 15.79 -1.28
C THR A 100 11.21 15.91 -0.19
N HIS A 101 10.45 14.84 0.06
CA HIS A 101 9.48 14.75 1.15
C HIS A 101 9.87 13.57 2.05
N PRO A 102 10.73 13.80 3.06
CA PRO A 102 11.25 12.73 3.89
C PRO A 102 10.16 12.01 4.69
N LEU A 103 10.18 10.68 4.62
CA LEU A 103 9.30 9.80 5.36
C LEU A 103 10.11 8.91 6.31
N ASN A 104 9.98 9.15 7.61
CA ASN A 104 10.54 8.23 8.61
C ASN A 104 9.64 7.01 8.73
N CYS A 105 10.17 5.84 8.41
CA CYS A 105 9.40 4.60 8.37
C CYS A 105 10.31 3.38 8.53
N THR A 106 9.71 2.22 8.68
CA THR A 106 10.37 0.94 8.42
C THR A 106 10.20 0.62 6.94
N LEU A 107 11.32 0.36 6.27
CA LEU A 107 11.36 -0.15 4.90
C LEU A 107 11.51 -1.66 4.94
N LEU A 108 10.56 -2.36 4.33
CA LEU A 108 10.60 -3.78 4.08
C LEU A 108 10.86 -3.99 2.60
N ALA A 109 11.87 -4.79 2.26
CA ALA A 109 12.25 -5.05 0.90
C ALA A 109 12.50 -6.53 0.67
N ARG A 110 12.00 -7.05 -0.44
CA ARG A 110 12.13 -8.46 -0.78
C ARG A 110 12.11 -8.69 -2.28
N TRP A 111 13.03 -9.51 -2.76
CA TRP A 111 13.04 -9.99 -4.13
C TRP A 111 13.02 -11.51 -4.14
N ASP A 112 11.89 -12.10 -4.51
CA ASP A 112 11.78 -13.56 -4.60
C ASP A 112 11.93 -14.04 -6.04
N GLU A 113 12.41 -15.28 -6.15
CA GLU A 113 12.52 -15.98 -7.43
C GLU A 113 11.15 -16.04 -8.13
N GLY A 114 11.14 -15.79 -9.44
CA GLY A 114 9.92 -15.74 -10.24
C GLY A 114 9.24 -14.37 -10.34
N TYR A 115 9.69 -13.36 -9.57
CA TYR A 115 9.21 -11.97 -9.72
C TYR A 115 10.21 -11.11 -10.50
N GLN A 116 9.69 -10.30 -11.44
CA GLN A 116 10.49 -9.43 -12.30
C GLN A 116 11.21 -8.32 -11.52
N ASP A 117 10.51 -7.71 -10.56
CA ASP A 117 11.00 -6.59 -9.77
C ASP A 117 10.89 -6.91 -8.27
N PRO A 118 11.76 -6.31 -7.43
CA PRO A 118 11.60 -6.40 -5.99
C PRO A 118 10.27 -5.81 -5.51
N TRP A 119 9.90 -6.10 -4.28
CA TRP A 119 8.80 -5.46 -3.59
C TRP A 119 9.36 -4.61 -2.47
N LEU A 120 8.95 -3.35 -2.41
CA LEU A 120 9.34 -2.39 -1.40
C LEU A 120 8.08 -1.90 -0.70
N ILE A 121 8.04 -1.97 0.63
CA ILE A 121 6.91 -1.53 1.44
C ILE A 121 7.42 -0.59 2.53
N VAL A 122 6.68 0.48 2.75
CA VAL A 122 6.88 1.39 3.89
C VAL A 122 5.78 1.17 4.92
N THR A 123 6.18 1.11 6.19
CA THR A 123 5.28 0.94 7.33
C THR A 123 5.77 1.72 8.55
N ASP A 124 4.88 2.00 9.49
CA ASP A 124 5.22 2.59 10.80
C ASP A 124 5.59 1.51 11.84
N LEU A 125 5.33 0.24 11.53
CA LEU A 125 5.60 -0.89 12.39
C LEU A 125 7.10 -1.14 12.57
N ALA A 126 7.46 -1.74 13.71
CA ALA A 126 8.81 -2.23 13.92
C ALA A 126 9.20 -3.30 12.87
N PRO A 127 10.48 -3.39 12.45
CA PRO A 127 10.94 -4.36 11.45
C PRO A 127 10.48 -5.80 11.72
N GLU A 128 10.51 -6.23 12.98
CA GLU A 128 10.16 -7.60 13.40
C GLU A 128 8.67 -7.90 13.14
N LEU A 129 7.80 -6.94 13.43
CA LEU A 129 6.35 -7.07 13.16
C LEU A 129 6.07 -6.96 11.66
N GLY A 130 6.77 -6.05 10.97
CA GLY A 130 6.67 -5.88 9.52
C GLY A 130 7.00 -7.16 8.76
N ASP A 131 8.06 -7.86 9.17
CA ASP A 131 8.45 -9.14 8.57
C ASP A 131 7.40 -10.23 8.80
N VAL A 132 6.88 -10.38 10.02
CA VAL A 132 5.80 -11.33 10.35
C VAL A 132 4.55 -11.08 9.50
N LEU A 133 4.15 -9.81 9.37
CA LEU A 133 3.02 -9.44 8.53
C LEU A 133 3.29 -9.72 7.07
N TRP A 134 4.49 -9.41 6.55
CA TRP A 134 4.84 -9.71 5.17
C TRP A 134 4.68 -11.21 4.86
N TYR A 135 5.17 -12.08 5.73
CA TYR A 135 5.02 -13.53 5.56
C TYR A 135 3.56 -13.98 5.63
N SER A 136 2.78 -13.44 6.56
CA SER A 136 1.36 -13.75 6.70
C SER A 136 0.56 -13.29 5.48
N LEU A 137 0.89 -12.12 4.94
CA LEU A 137 0.25 -11.54 3.76
C LEU A 137 0.59 -12.28 2.48
N ARG A 138 1.80 -12.81 2.32
CA ARG A 138 2.17 -13.72 1.21
C ARG A 138 1.23 -14.92 1.13
N ILE A 139 1.05 -15.59 2.27
CA ILE A 139 0.13 -16.73 2.39
C ILE A 139 -1.31 -16.27 2.09
N GLY A 140 -1.72 -15.12 2.65
CA GLY A 140 -3.02 -14.54 2.41
C GLY A 140 -3.28 -14.10 0.96
N ILE A 141 -2.27 -13.68 0.20
CA ILE A 141 -2.38 -13.30 -1.21
C ILE A 141 -2.47 -14.55 -2.09
N GLU A 142 -1.73 -15.61 -1.77
CA GLU A 142 -1.79 -16.89 -2.49
C GLU A 142 -3.15 -17.58 -2.34
N CYS A 143 -3.78 -17.46 -1.16
CA CYS A 143 -5.12 -17.99 -0.91
C CYS A 143 -6.24 -17.01 -1.29
N GLY A 144 -6.19 -15.74 -0.85
CA GLY A 144 -7.34 -14.83 -0.88
C GLY A 144 -7.42 -13.85 -2.06
N TYR A 145 -6.29 -13.48 -2.69
CA TYR A 145 -6.34 -12.54 -3.83
C TYR A 145 -6.88 -13.20 -5.10
N ARG A 146 -6.71 -14.52 -5.23
CA ARG A 146 -7.34 -15.32 -6.28
C ARG A 146 -8.85 -15.23 -6.15
N ASP A 147 -9.39 -15.41 -4.95
CA ASP A 147 -10.84 -15.38 -4.70
C ASP A 147 -11.44 -13.97 -4.87
N VAL A 148 -10.73 -12.93 -4.42
CA VAL A 148 -11.17 -11.53 -4.62
C VAL A 148 -11.07 -11.07 -6.07
N LYS A 149 -10.24 -11.68 -6.92
CA LYS A 149 -10.21 -11.39 -8.37
C LYS A 149 -11.00 -12.36 -9.24
N SER A 150 -11.22 -13.60 -8.81
CA SER A 150 -12.09 -14.55 -9.53
C SER A 150 -13.57 -14.25 -9.26
N ASP A 151 -13.92 -13.85 -8.03
CA ASP A 151 -15.29 -13.58 -7.60
C ASP A 151 -15.57 -12.13 -7.20
N GLY A 152 -14.58 -11.23 -7.38
CA GLY A 152 -14.71 -9.79 -7.14
C GLY A 152 -15.62 -9.10 -8.12
N TRP A 153 -16.93 -9.30 -7.93
CA TRP A 153 -18.01 -8.45 -8.41
C TRP A 153 -17.85 -8.08 -9.88
N GLN A 154 -18.22 -9.01 -10.76
CA GLN A 154 -18.37 -8.85 -12.21
C GLN A 154 -19.26 -7.64 -12.57
N TRP A 155 -18.87 -6.42 -12.22
CA TRP A 155 -19.65 -5.20 -12.39
C TRP A 155 -19.78 -4.86 -13.86
N HIS A 156 -18.84 -5.36 -14.68
CA HIS A 156 -18.93 -5.39 -16.14
C HIS A 156 -20.12 -6.23 -16.66
N LYS A 157 -20.67 -7.13 -15.82
CA LYS A 157 -21.84 -7.97 -16.13
C LYS A 157 -23.13 -7.47 -15.47
N THR A 158 -23.06 -6.49 -14.56
CA THR A 158 -24.25 -5.90 -13.96
C THR A 158 -24.92 -4.96 -14.96
N ARG A 159 -25.98 -5.45 -15.63
CA ARG A 159 -26.91 -4.59 -16.36
C ARG A 159 -27.92 -4.05 -15.36
N LEU A 160 -27.92 -2.73 -15.15
CA LEU A 160 -29.06 -2.03 -14.56
C LEU A 160 -30.22 -2.15 -15.54
N THR A 161 -31.13 -3.10 -15.28
CA THR A 161 -32.47 -3.06 -15.85
C THR A 161 -33.32 -2.32 -14.85
N GLU A 162 -33.57 -1.03 -15.10
CA GLU A 162 -34.65 -0.36 -14.39
C GLU A 162 -35.96 -1.02 -14.76
N SER A 163 -36.74 -1.37 -13.74
CA SER A 163 -38.14 -1.72 -13.89
C SER A 163 -38.94 -0.98 -12.83
N SER A 164 -39.82 -0.12 -13.36
CA SER A 164 -40.96 0.60 -12.74
C SER A 164 -40.67 1.95 -12.10
#